data_AF-A0A4R1WSP8-F1
#
_entry.id   AF-A0A4R1WSP8-F1
#
_cell.length_a   1.000
_cell.length_b   1.000
_cell.length_c   1.000
_cell.angle_alpha   90.00
_cell.angle_beta   90.00
_cell.angle_gamma   90.00
#
_symmetry.space_group_name_H-M   'P 1'
#
loop_
_entity.id
_entity.type
_entity.pdbx_description
1 polymer ?
#
loop_
_entity_poly.entity_id
_entity_poly.type
_entity_poly.pdbx_seq_one_letter_code
_entity_poly.pdbx_strand_id
1 'polypeptide(L)' 'MTIEQHIEELRAELRNAVDRKERQQIVAELAAAVAELDALLEKMVPD' A
#
# COMPACT_ATOMS: atom_id res chain seq x y z
N MET A 1 -3.78 -5.35 -11.87
CA MET A 1 -4.16 -4.47 -10.76
C MET A 1 -3.21 -3.29 -10.79
N THR A 2 -3.70 -2.04 -10.69
CA THR A 2 -2.81 -0.88 -10.54
C THR A 2 -2.30 -0.79 -9.11
N ILE A 3 -1.22 -0.04 -8.85
CA ILE A 3 -0.70 0.16 -7.49
C ILE A 3 -1.74 0.84 -6.60
N GLU A 4 -2.51 1.78 -7.14
CA GLU A 4 -3.59 2.44 -6.41
C GLU A 4 -4.70 1.47 -6.03
N GLN A 5 -5.08 0.56 -6.93
CA GLN A 5 -6.05 -0.49 -6.63
C GLN A 5 -5.54 -1.42 -5.52
N HIS A 6 -4.26 -1.81 -5.58
CA HIS A 6 -3.64 -2.65 -4.56
C HIS A 6 -3.61 -1.96 -3.19
N ILE A 7 -3.29 -0.67 -3.14
CA ILE A 7 -3.34 0.15 -1.92
C ILE A 7 -4.75 0.17 -1.32
N GLU A 8 -5.79 0.32 -2.16
CA GLU A 8 -7.18 0.30 -1.69
C GLU A 8 -7.62 -1.07 -1.16
N GLU A 9 -7.16 -2.16 -1.78
CA GLU A 9 -7.37 -3.51 -1.29
C GLU A 9 -6.71 -3.71 0.09
N LEU A 10 -5.43 -3.37 0.23
CA LEU A 10 -4.71 -3.46 1.51
C LEU A 10 -5.34 -2.59 2.61
N ARG A 11 -5.86 -1.41 2.25
CA ARG A 11 -6.65 -0.57 3.18
C ARG A 11 -7.95 -1.25 3.60
N ALA A 12 -8.63 -1.94 2.69
CA ALA A 12 -9.84 -2.68 3.00
C ALA A 12 -9.57 -3.91 3.89
N GLU A 13 -8.51 -4.66 3.59
CA GLU A 13 -8.06 -5.78 4.40
C GLU A 13 -7.65 -5.33 5.80
N LEU A 14 -6.88 -4.24 5.94
CA LEU A 14 -6.46 -3.72 7.24
C LEU A 14 -7.63 -3.30 8.14
N ARG A 15 -8.71 -2.77 7.54
CA ARG A 15 -9.94 -2.43 8.28
C ARG A 15 -10.62 -3.67 8.87
N ASN A 16 -10.50 -4.82 8.20
CA ASN A 16 -11.14 -6.07 8.58
C ASN A 16 -10.22 -7.03 9.35
N ALA A 17 -8.90 -6.82 9.31
CA ALA A 17 -7.92 -7.67 9.97
C ALA A 17 -8.01 -7.57 11.49
N VAL A 18 -8.37 -8.70 12.11
CA VAL A 18 -8.50 -8.87 13.57
C VAL A 18 -7.21 -9.42 14.17
N ASP A 19 -6.51 -10.30 13.45
CA ASP A 19 -5.27 -10.89 13.92
C ASP A 19 -4.12 -9.88 13.90
N ARG A 20 -3.36 -9.82 15.00
CA ARG A 20 -2.27 -8.84 15.13
C ARG A 20 -1.16 -9.08 14.11
N LYS A 21 -0.83 -10.34 13.83
CA LYS A 21 0.24 -10.68 12.89
C LYS A 21 -0.18 -10.36 11.46
N GLU A 22 -1.41 -10.70 11.09
CA GLU A 22 -2.03 -10.31 9.82
C GLU A 22 -2.03 -8.78 9.65
N ARG A 23 -2.47 -8.02 10.65
CA ARG A 23 -2.41 -6.54 10.62
C ARG A 23 -1.00 -6.02 10.38
N GLN A 24 0.01 -6.60 11.03
CA GLN A 24 1.41 -6.19 10.86
C GLN A 24 1.92 -6.48 9.45
N GLN A 25 1.53 -7.61 8.87
CA GLN A 25 1.86 -7.96 7.49
C GLN A 25 1.22 -6.98 6.50
N ILE A 26 -0.09 -6.75 6.61
CA ILE A 26 -0.82 -5.83 5.74
C ILE A 26 -0.26 -4.40 5.84
N VAL A 27 0.13 -3.93 7.04
CA VAL A 27 0.76 -2.62 7.21
C VAL A 27 2.12 -2.53 6.49
N ALA A 28 2.94 -3.59 6.56
CA ALA A 28 4.23 -3.62 5.88
C ALA A 28 4.06 -3.62 4.36
N GLU A 29 3.10 -4.39 3.85
CA GLU A 29 2.76 -4.44 2.42
C GLU A 29 2.20 -3.10 1.92
N LEU A 30 1.30 -2.48 2.70
CA LEU A 30 0.76 -1.16 2.40
C LEU A 30 1.85 -0.09 2.35
N ALA A 31 2.79 -0.10 3.28
CA ALA A 31 3.91 0.83 3.29
C ALA A 31 4.81 0.67 2.04
N ALA A 32 5.07 -0.57 1.62
CA ALA A 32 5.83 -0.85 0.42
C ALA A 32 5.11 -0.35 -0.85
N ALA A 33 3.80 -0.63 -0.96
CA ALA A 33 3.00 -0.20 -2.12
C ALA A 33 2.90 1.33 -2.23
N VAL A 34 2.76 2.05 -1.10
CA VAL A 34 2.76 3.52 -1.09
C VAL A 34 4.13 4.07 -1.51
N ALA A 35 5.22 3.52 -0.99
CA ALA A 35 6.57 3.95 -1.38
C ALA A 35 6.84 3.74 -2.88
N GLU A 36 6.32 2.64 -3.45
CA GLU A 36 6.40 2.39 -4.89
C GLU A 36 5.60 3.43 -5.70
N LEU A 37 4.38 3.77 -5.25
CA LEU A 37 3.57 4.82 -5.88
C LEU A 37 4.28 6.17 -5.86
N ASP A 38 4.82 6.56 -4.69
CA ASP A 38 5.54 7.82 -4.52
C ASP A 38 6.75 7.89 -5.47
N ALA A 39 7.51 6.80 -5.58
CA ALA A 39 8.66 6.72 -6.49
C ALA A 39 8.26 6.77 -7.97
N LEU A 40 7.06 6.32 -8.33
CA LEU A 40 6.53 6.48 -9.70
C LEU A 40 6.10 7.92 -9.97
N LEU A 41 5.43 8.55 -9.00
CA LEU A 41 4.99 9.94 -9.11
C LEU A 41 6.18 10.90 -9.20
N GLU A 42 7.23 10.68 -8.41
CA GLU A 42 8.47 11.47 -8.46
C GLU A 42 9.13 11.41 -9.85
N LYS A 43 9.11 10.24 -10.50
CA LYS A 43 9.62 10.10 -11.88
C LYS A 43 8.76 10.81 -12.94
N MET A 44 7.49 11.09 -12.62
CA MET A 44 6.54 11.74 -13.54
C MET A 44 6.54 13.26 -13.43
N VAL A 45 7.08 13.82 -12.35
CA VAL A 45 7.28 15.27 -12.19
C VAL A 45 8.78 15.56 -12.30
N PRO A 46 9.31 15.83 -13.51
CA PRO A 46 10.71 16.24 -13.63
C PRO A 46 10.90 17.62 -12.99
N ASP A 47 12.00 17.78 -12.26
CA ASP A 47 12.46 19.05 -11.65
C ASP A 47 12.44 20.25 -12.60
#